data_AF-W0V5E4-F1
#
_entry.id   AF-W0V5E4-F1
#
_cell.length_a   1.000
_cell.length_b   1.000
_cell.length_c   1.000
_cell.angle_alpha   90.00
_cell.angle_beta   90.00
_cell.angle_gamma   90.00
#
_symmetry.space_group_name_H-M   'P 1'
#
loop_
_entity.id
_entity.type
_entity.pdbx_description
1 polymer ?
#
loop_
_entity_poly.entity_id
_entity_poly.type
_entity_poly.pdbx_seq_one_letter_code
_entity_poly.pdbx_strand_id
1 'polypeptide(L)'
;MNMTLEQISPFLNSSFSAHTAAGLVPLILTEAAELPRRGLPEQFRTPLSLIFSGPAELVLSEGNYTLDHEHLGQVSWYVWPIAPSLPAKAGEAGKQRYQVSFS
;
A
#
# COMPACT_ATOMS: atom_id res chain seq x y z
N MET A 1 -3.49 13.47 -4.98
CA MET A 1 -4.60 13.26 -4.04
C MET A 1 -4.02 13.27 -2.64
N ASN A 2 -4.58 14.07 -1.73
CA ASN A 2 -4.11 14.24 -0.36
C ASN A 2 -4.65 13.11 0.53
N MET A 3 -3.91 12.00 0.67
CA MET A 3 -4.27 10.93 1.62
C MET A 3 -3.72 11.27 3.02
N THR A 4 -4.48 10.97 4.07
CA THR A 4 -4.04 11.00 5.48
C THR A 4 -4.23 9.64 6.13
N LEU A 5 -3.61 9.43 7.31
CA LEU A 5 -3.81 8.21 8.08
C LEU A 5 -5.29 8.04 8.47
N GLU A 6 -5.94 9.09 8.95
CA GLU A 6 -7.37 9.04 9.35
C GLU A 6 -8.29 8.62 8.20
N GLN A 7 -7.97 9.02 6.97
CA GLN A 7 -8.75 8.66 5.79
C GLN A 7 -8.56 7.20 5.36
N ILE A 8 -7.36 6.64 5.55
CA ILE A 8 -7.02 5.30 5.06
C ILE A 8 -7.19 4.20 6.13
N SER A 9 -7.04 4.52 7.41
CA SER A 9 -7.15 3.58 8.52
C SER A 9 -8.45 2.76 8.55
N PRO A 10 -9.63 3.31 8.18
CA PRO A 10 -10.86 2.52 8.10
C PRO A 10 -10.80 1.36 7.10
N PHE A 11 -9.88 1.41 6.13
CA PHE A 11 -9.72 0.42 5.08
C PHE A 11 -8.60 -0.58 5.40
N LEU A 12 -8.05 -0.60 6.61
CA LEU A 12 -7.13 -1.65 7.04
C LEU A 12 -7.82 -3.02 6.94
N ASN A 13 -7.09 -4.00 6.41
CA ASN A 13 -7.50 -5.36 6.10
C ASN A 13 -8.56 -5.50 4.99
N SER A 14 -8.89 -4.41 4.28
CA SER A 14 -9.74 -4.45 3.08
C SER A 14 -8.94 -4.78 1.82
N SER A 15 -9.65 -5.15 0.75
CA SER A 15 -9.05 -5.51 -0.54
C SER A 15 -9.13 -4.38 -1.56
N PHE A 16 -8.01 -4.17 -2.25
CA PHE A 16 -7.83 -3.28 -3.39
C PHE A 16 -7.53 -4.13 -4.62
N SER A 17 -8.15 -3.82 -5.76
CA SER A 17 -7.90 -4.51 -7.02
C SER A 17 -6.93 -3.71 -7.88
N ALA A 18 -5.69 -4.17 -8.01
CA ALA A 18 -4.70 -3.55 -8.87
C ALA A 18 -4.93 -3.93 -10.34
N HIS A 19 -5.09 -2.93 -11.20
CA HIS A 19 -5.20 -3.12 -12.63
C HIS A 19 -3.82 -3.38 -13.24
N THR A 20 -3.64 -4.55 -13.85
CA THR A 20 -2.41 -4.93 -14.55
C THR A 20 -2.73 -5.39 -15.97
N ALA A 21 -1.71 -5.50 -16.83
CA ALA A 21 -1.88 -6.04 -18.17
C ALA A 21 -2.38 -7.51 -18.19
N ALA A 22 -2.11 -8.26 -17.11
CA ALA A 22 -2.56 -9.66 -16.96
C ALA A 22 -3.95 -9.79 -16.31
N GLY A 23 -4.59 -8.67 -15.94
CA GLY A 23 -5.88 -8.64 -15.24
C GLY A 23 -5.81 -7.95 -13.88
N LEU A 24 -6.85 -8.16 -13.07
CA LEU A 24 -6.94 -7.60 -11.71
C LEU A 24 -6.17 -8.46 -10.72
N VAL A 25 -5.36 -7.82 -9.88
CA VAL A 25 -4.57 -8.47 -8.84
C VAL A 25 -5.07 -7.99 -7.47
N PRO A 26 -5.58 -8.90 -6.62
CA PRO A 26 -6.06 -8.52 -5.30
C PRO A 26 -4.89 -8.21 -4.37
N LEU A 27 -4.92 -7.02 -3.78
CA LEU A 27 -3.99 -6.55 -2.76
C LEU A 27 -4.78 -6.28 -1.48
N ILE A 28 -4.25 -6.65 -0.32
CA ILE A 28 -4.89 -6.37 0.98
C ILE A 28 -4.08 -5.30 1.68
N LEU A 29 -4.71 -4.20 2.09
CA LEU A 29 -4.04 -3.19 2.90
C LEU A 29 -3.81 -3.74 4.31
N THR A 30 -2.58 -4.01 4.69
CA THR A 30 -2.25 -4.65 5.98
C THR A 30 -1.70 -3.68 7.02
N GLU A 31 -1.04 -2.60 6.58
CA GLU A 31 -0.45 -1.61 7.48
C GLU A 31 -0.65 -0.22 6.88
N ALA A 32 -0.92 0.76 7.74
CA ALA A 32 -0.96 2.16 7.41
C ALA A 32 -0.35 2.93 8.58
N ALA A 33 0.69 3.70 8.33
CA ALA A 33 1.42 4.40 9.37
C ALA A 33 2.02 5.72 8.86
N GLU A 34 1.95 6.74 9.70
CA GLU A 34 2.73 7.95 9.50
C GLU A 34 4.21 7.68 9.80
N LEU A 35 5.08 8.11 8.91
CA LEU A 35 6.53 8.01 9.07
C LEU A 35 7.06 9.23 9.83
N PRO A 36 8.15 9.07 10.58
CA PRO A 36 8.77 10.18 11.30
C PRO A 36 9.18 11.29 10.33
N ARG A 37 8.84 12.53 10.70
CA ARG A 37 9.08 13.74 9.89
C ARG A 37 10.56 14.05 9.64
N ARG A 38 11.49 13.49 10.42
CA ARG A 38 12.96 13.65 10.27
C ARG A 38 13.40 15.11 9.96
N GLY A 39 12.81 16.09 10.64
CA GLY A 39 13.13 17.52 10.45
C GLY A 39 12.28 18.25 9.40
N LEU A 40 11.24 17.62 8.83
CA LEU A 40 10.26 18.29 7.97
C LEU A 40 9.54 19.42 8.73
N PRO A 41 9.64 20.68 8.26
CA PRO A 41 8.94 21.81 8.87
C PRO A 41 7.43 21.56 8.98
N GLU A 42 6.76 22.14 9.99
CA GLU A 42 5.34 21.87 10.32
C GLU A 42 4.38 22.10 9.15
N GLN A 43 4.72 23.01 8.24
CA GLN A 43 3.96 23.31 7.03
C GLN A 43 3.88 22.14 6.02
N PHE A 44 4.76 21.15 6.12
CA PHE A 44 4.72 19.95 5.27
C PHE A 44 3.86 18.85 5.89
N ARG A 45 3.30 17.97 5.07
CA ARG A 45 2.52 16.83 5.56
C ARG A 45 3.44 15.80 6.21
N THR A 46 2.91 15.09 7.21
CA THR A 46 3.62 13.92 7.74
C THR A 46 3.58 12.84 6.65
N PRO A 47 4.72 12.25 6.26
CA PRO A 47 4.71 11.22 5.24
C PRO A 47 3.90 10.02 5.71
N LEU A 48 3.14 9.40 4.81
CA LEU A 48 2.29 8.25 5.09
C LEU A 48 2.82 7.05 4.31
N SER A 49 2.96 5.91 4.98
CA SER A 49 3.32 4.63 4.39
C SER A 49 2.15 3.67 4.50
N LEU A 50 1.80 3.04 3.38
CA LEU A 50 0.83 1.95 3.31
C LEU A 50 1.54 0.68 2.88
N ILE A 51 1.26 -0.43 3.54
CA ILE A 51 1.79 -1.73 3.14
C ILE A 51 0.66 -2.67 2.74
N PHE A 52 0.76 -3.15 1.51
CA PHE A 52 -0.13 -4.11 0.91
C PHE A 52 0.48 -5.51 0.92
N SER A 53 -0.37 -6.51 1.02
CA SER A 53 -0.03 -7.91 0.81
C SER A 53 -0.75 -8.44 -0.43
N GLY A 54 -0.03 -9.09 -1.33
CA GLY A 54 -0.57 -9.70 -2.54
C GLY A 54 -0.30 -11.20 -2.65
N PRO A 55 -0.77 -11.82 -3.74
CA PRO A 55 -0.60 -13.25 -3.99
C PRO A 55 0.87 -13.64 -4.12
N ALA A 56 1.21 -14.88 -3.72
CA ALA A 56 2.56 -15.42 -3.74
C ALA A 56 3.17 -15.50 -5.15
N GLU A 57 2.33 -15.90 -6.11
CA GLU A 57 2.73 -16.34 -7.45
C GLU A 57 2.98 -15.18 -8.41
N LEU A 58 2.58 -13.96 -8.05
CA LEU A 58 2.67 -12.80 -8.92
C LEU A 58 3.39 -11.65 -8.21
N VAL A 59 4.51 -11.22 -8.78
CA VAL A 59 5.27 -10.08 -8.29
C VAL A 59 4.97 -8.89 -9.20
N LEU A 60 4.33 -7.86 -8.66
CA LEU A 60 4.19 -6.57 -9.33
C LEU A 60 5.54 -5.85 -9.34
N SER A 61 5.98 -5.40 -10.52
CA SER A 61 7.12 -4.46 -10.64
C SER A 61 6.78 -3.11 -10.06
N GLU A 62 7.78 -2.29 -9.73
CA GLU A 62 7.51 -0.92 -9.29
C GLU A 62 6.85 -0.09 -10.40
N GLY A 63 5.87 0.73 -10.03
CA GLY A 63 5.17 1.54 -11.02
C GLY A 63 3.88 2.18 -10.53
N ASN A 64 3.26 2.95 -11.42
CA ASN A 64 1.94 3.53 -11.17
C ASN A 64 0.87 2.49 -11.50
N TYR A 65 0.16 2.03 -10.47
CA TYR A 65 -0.98 1.15 -10.62
C TYR A 65 -2.26 1.91 -10.32
N THR A 66 -3.28 1.58 -11.11
CA THR A 66 -4.65 1.96 -10.78
C THR A 66 -5.21 0.89 -9.86
N LEU A 67 -5.63 1.28 -8.66
CA LEU A 67 -6.22 0.42 -7.65
C LEU A 67 -7.71 0.78 -7.52
N ASP A 68 -8.57 -0.22 -7.55
CA ASP A 68 -9.99 -0.06 -7.25
C ASP A 68 -10.30 -0.54 -5.83
N HIS A 69 -11.11 0.23 -5.10
CA HIS A 69 -11.59 -0.14 -3.78
C HIS A 69 -13.03 0.33 -3.60
N GLU A 70 -13.89 -0.52 -3.03
CA GLU A 70 -15.35 -0.34 -2.97
C GLU A 70 -15.81 1.04 -2.44
N HIS A 71 -15.12 1.58 -1.43
CA HIS A 71 -15.47 2.86 -0.80
C HIS A 71 -14.62 4.04 -1.26
N LEU A 72 -13.44 3.78 -1.83
CA LEU A 72 -12.52 4.83 -2.27
C LEU A 72 -12.64 5.11 -3.76
N GLY A 73 -13.33 4.23 -4.49
CA GLY A 73 -13.33 4.18 -5.93
C GLY A 73 -11.94 3.85 -6.47
N GLN A 74 -11.65 4.43 -7.63
CA GLN A 74 -10.40 4.21 -8.34
C GLN A 74 -9.35 5.25 -7.96
N VAL A 75 -8.18 4.78 -7.55
CA VAL A 75 -7.02 5.60 -7.17
C VAL A 75 -5.79 5.18 -7.95
N SER A 76 -4.94 6.12 -8.36
CA SER A 76 -3.67 5.81 -9.02
C SER A 76 -2.52 6.08 -8.08
N TRP A 77 -1.81 5.03 -7.66
CA TRP A 77 -0.70 5.11 -6.71
C TRP A 77 0.55 4.44 -7.25
N TYR A 78 1.69 4.99 -6.86
CA TYR A 78 2.98 4.36 -7.14
C TYR A 78 3.24 3.26 -6.11
N VAL A 79 3.39 2.04 -6.58
CA VAL A 79 3.57 0.83 -5.79
C VAL A 79 5.01 0.36 -5.92
N TRP A 80 5.66 0.06 -4.79
CA TRP A 80 7.00 -0.51 -4.72
C TRP A 80 6.94 -1.93 -4.18
N PRO A 81 7.49 -2.96 -4.85
CA PRO A 81 7.70 -4.25 -4.22
C PRO A 81 8.73 -4.12 -3.10
N ILE A 82 8.43 -4.69 -1.94
CA ILE A 82 9.33 -4.69 -0.78
C ILE A 82 9.55 -6.12 -0.28
N ALA A 83 10.67 -6.33 0.40
CA ALA A 83 10.93 -7.60 1.06
C ALA A 83 9.93 -7.81 2.22
N PRO A 84 9.56 -9.07 2.50
CA PRO A 84 8.79 -9.37 3.71
C PRO A 84 9.57 -9.01 4.97
N SER A 85 8.82 -8.70 6.03
CA SER A 85 9.37 -8.48 7.37
C SER A 85 10.22 -9.69 7.80
N LEU A 86 11.33 -9.47 8.53
CA LEU A 86 12.16 -10.53 9.10
C LEU A 86 12.22 -10.38 10.63
N PRO A 87 11.72 -11.37 11.42
CA PRO A 87 10.98 -12.56 10.97
C PRO A 87 9.62 -12.18 10.35
N ALA A 88 9.14 -13.02 9.42
CA ALA A 88 7.83 -12.81 8.80
C ALA A 88 6.74 -12.87 9.87
N LYS A 89 5.80 -11.91 9.86
CA LYS A 89 4.66 -11.97 10.78
C LYS A 89 3.77 -13.16 10.40
N ALA A 90 3.05 -13.71 11.36
CA ALA A 90 2.10 -14.79 11.12
C ALA A 90 1.08 -14.35 10.06
N GLY A 91 0.93 -15.13 8.98
CA GLY A 91 0.06 -14.81 7.85
C GLY A 91 0.71 -14.02 6.71
N GLU A 92 1.99 -13.64 6.82
CA GLU A 92 2.79 -13.03 5.74
C GLU A 92 3.61 -14.06 4.94
N ALA A 93 3.80 -15.27 5.50
CA ALA A 93 4.61 -16.30 4.88
C ALA A 93 4.11 -16.64 3.46
N GLY A 94 5.00 -16.49 2.48
CA GLY A 94 4.72 -16.74 1.07
C GLY A 94 3.98 -15.62 0.34
N LYS A 95 3.58 -14.53 1.00
CA LYS A 95 2.89 -13.42 0.34
C LYS A 95 3.87 -12.37 -0.16
N GLN A 96 3.55 -11.75 -1.30
CA GLN A 96 4.28 -10.59 -1.79
C GLN A 96 3.87 -9.34 -1.00
N ARG A 97 4.79 -8.39 -0.87
CA ARG A 97 4.61 -7.18 -0.08
C ARG A 97 4.89 -5.97 -0.94
N TYR A 98 4.04 -4.94 -0.78
CA TYR A 98 4.16 -3.72 -1.55
C TYR A 98 3.97 -2.50 -0.68
N GLN A 99 4.74 -1.45 -0.95
CA GLN A 99 4.62 -0.17 -0.26
C GLN A 99 4.09 0.91 -1.20
N VAL A 100 3.18 1.71 -0.68
CA VAL A 100 2.80 3.00 -1.26
C VAL A 100 3.17 4.09 -0.26
N SER A 101 3.82 5.14 -0.74
CA SER A 101 4.26 6.26 0.10
C SER A 101 3.65 7.56 -0.38
N PHE A 102 3.14 8.37 0.55
CA PHE A 102 2.67 9.73 0.32
C PHE A 102 3.59 10.69 1.07
N SER A 103 4.00 11.77 0.40
CA SER A 103 4.89 12.82 0.93
C SER A 103 4.19 14.17 0.89
#